data_AF-A0A059D9L3-F1
#
_entry.id   AF-A0A059D9L3-F1
#
_cell.length_a   1.000
_cell.length_b   1.000
_cell.length_c   1.000
_cell.angle_alpha   90.00
_cell.angle_beta   90.00
_cell.angle_gamma   90.00
#
_symmetry.space_group_name_H-M   'P 1'
#
loop_
_entity.id
_entity.type
_entity.pdbx_description
1 polymer ?
#
loop_
_entity_poly.entity_id
_entity_poly.type
_entity_poly.pdbx_seq_one_letter_code
_entity_poly.pdbx_strand_id
1 'polypeptide(L)'
;SNFQFIWPWEEWAHVLDLPKWAPQRVFVQEVLEREIRLSYWEKVKQSVENAPGLEELLPPKGGTNFIYGIDEGSEQTEEQRLSAELSKMVKGRQTARELISWIEESVSPTHGLESTLKVVVQTLLDIGSKSFTHLITILERYGQVIAKICPDDERQAMLIEELSSYWKNNPQMRAITIDRMMGYRLISNVAIVRWVFSPVNIDQFHISDHPWEILRNAVSKTYNRIVDLRKEISSLKKDVISAEEVSAKARADLESAEQKLMLVDGEPTVGENPARMKRLKSYAEKAKEKEVSIRENLEVKEALLGRAYNENEALFLALYKKLSSVLKERLPEPSKARTLRELKSIHADETAVELEEPSAMEMDDENGRAKESHSNGEKASDVYKVGEEEQWCISTLGYVKAFSRQYASEFHFVRMHHHSSAGLPFQ
;
A
#
# COMPACT_ATOMS: atom_id res chain seq x y z
N SER A 1 -4.12 0.74 -23.38
CA SER A 1 -5.58 0.95 -23.12
C SER A 1 -6.27 2.04 -23.96
N ASN A 2 -5.87 3.32 -23.94
CA ASN A 2 -6.59 4.40 -24.67
C ASN A 2 -6.56 4.26 -26.22
N PHE A 3 -5.57 3.55 -26.76
CA PHE A 3 -5.42 3.27 -28.19
C PHE A 3 -5.75 1.81 -28.52
N GLN A 4 -6.84 1.29 -27.96
CA GLN A 4 -7.37 -0.06 -28.25
C GLN A 4 -6.40 -1.22 -27.98
N PHE A 5 -5.37 -1.01 -27.14
CA PHE A 5 -4.35 -2.01 -26.81
C PHE A 5 -3.48 -2.43 -28.01
N ILE A 6 -3.38 -1.58 -29.03
CA ILE A 6 -2.56 -1.83 -30.22
C ILE A 6 -1.11 -1.47 -29.91
N TRP A 7 -0.20 -2.45 -30.07
CA TRP A 7 1.24 -2.29 -29.90
C TRP A 7 2.00 -3.30 -30.80
N PRO A 8 3.17 -2.95 -31.38
CA PRO A 8 3.97 -3.87 -32.19
C PRO A 8 4.70 -4.90 -31.31
N TRP A 9 3.95 -5.84 -30.75
CA TRP A 9 4.49 -6.86 -29.84
C TRP A 9 5.53 -7.77 -30.48
N GLU A 10 5.49 -7.97 -31.81
CA GLU A 10 6.53 -8.76 -32.50
C GLU A 10 7.95 -8.20 -32.30
N GLU A 11 8.11 -6.88 -32.18
CA GLU A 11 9.41 -6.25 -31.94
C GLU A 11 9.96 -6.57 -30.53
N TRP A 12 9.08 -7.00 -29.63
CA TRP A 12 9.40 -7.32 -28.23
C TRP A 12 9.53 -8.83 -27.98
N ALA A 13 9.37 -9.68 -28.99
CA ALA A 13 9.47 -11.14 -28.82
C ALA A 13 10.83 -11.58 -28.24
N HIS A 14 11.90 -10.84 -28.53
CA HIS A 14 13.26 -11.09 -28.01
C HIS A 14 13.36 -11.10 -26.48
N VAL A 15 12.40 -10.52 -25.75
CA VAL A 15 12.45 -10.51 -24.28
C VAL A 15 12.27 -11.91 -23.67
N LEU A 16 11.74 -12.87 -24.44
CA LEU A 16 11.61 -14.27 -24.01
C LEU A 16 12.96 -14.97 -23.88
N ASP A 17 13.94 -14.53 -24.68
CA ASP A 17 15.32 -15.03 -24.65
C ASP A 17 16.11 -14.46 -23.44
N LEU A 18 15.58 -13.43 -22.78
CA LEU A 18 16.19 -12.83 -21.61
C LEU A 18 15.87 -13.61 -20.33
N PRO A 19 16.77 -13.58 -19.32
CA PRO A 19 16.46 -14.11 -18.00
C PRO A 19 15.18 -13.51 -17.41
N LYS A 20 14.46 -14.27 -16.57
CA LYS A 20 13.22 -13.83 -15.90
C LYS A 20 13.33 -12.49 -15.16
N TRP A 21 14.54 -12.13 -14.70
CA TRP A 21 14.84 -10.90 -13.98
C TRP A 21 15.27 -9.72 -14.86
N ALA A 22 15.43 -9.93 -16.17
CA ALA A 22 15.85 -8.87 -17.06
C ALA A 22 14.77 -7.76 -17.09
N PRO A 23 15.14 -6.47 -16.93
CA PRO A 23 14.19 -5.37 -16.83
C PRO A 23 13.20 -5.29 -18.00
N GLN A 24 13.62 -5.62 -19.23
CA GLN A 24 12.73 -5.61 -20.40
C GLN A 24 11.66 -6.69 -20.32
N ARG A 25 12.02 -7.90 -19.89
CA ARG A 25 11.07 -9.01 -19.71
C ARG A 25 10.08 -8.71 -18.59
N VAL A 26 10.57 -8.24 -17.44
CA VAL A 26 9.74 -7.82 -16.31
C VAL A 26 8.82 -6.66 -16.72
N PHE A 27 9.32 -5.69 -17.50
CA PHE A 27 8.51 -4.59 -18.02
C PHE A 27 7.33 -5.10 -18.87
N VAL A 28 7.55 -6.04 -19.80
CA VAL A 28 6.45 -6.61 -20.60
C VAL A 28 5.43 -7.30 -19.70
N GLN A 29 5.87 -8.17 -18.78
CA GLN A 29 4.99 -8.85 -17.83
C GLN A 29 4.12 -7.86 -17.02
N GLU A 30 4.76 -6.83 -16.48
CA GLU A 30 4.11 -5.79 -15.64
C GLU A 30 3.17 -4.87 -16.45
N VAL A 31 3.47 -4.63 -17.73
CA VAL A 31 2.58 -3.89 -18.65
C VAL A 31 1.35 -4.71 -18.97
N LEU A 32 1.52 -5.98 -19.36
CA LEU A 32 0.40 -6.87 -19.71
C LEU A 32 -0.56 -7.03 -18.53
N GLU A 33 -0.04 -7.21 -17.31
CA GLU A 33 -0.88 -7.24 -16.12
C GLU A 33 -1.67 -5.93 -15.92
N ARG A 34 -1.01 -4.77 -16.06
CA ARG A 34 -1.68 -3.47 -15.94
C ARG A 34 -2.75 -3.27 -17.01
N GLU A 35 -2.52 -3.74 -18.23
CA GLU A 35 -3.52 -3.71 -19.29
C GLU A 35 -4.73 -4.58 -18.94
N ILE A 36 -4.52 -5.74 -18.30
CA ILE A 36 -5.60 -6.61 -17.82
C ILE A 36 -6.42 -5.90 -16.74
N ARG A 37 -5.78 -5.19 -15.81
CA ARG A 37 -6.49 -4.40 -14.78
C ARG A 37 -7.37 -3.29 -15.37
N LEU A 38 -7.04 -2.81 -16.57
CA LEU A 38 -7.80 -1.80 -17.33
C LEU A 38 -8.77 -2.43 -18.35
N SER A 39 -8.82 -3.76 -18.44
CA SER A 39 -9.64 -4.50 -19.40
C SER A 39 -10.06 -5.85 -18.80
N TYR A 40 -10.12 -6.89 -19.62
CA TYR A 40 -10.28 -8.28 -19.19
C TYR A 40 -9.25 -9.15 -19.92
N TRP A 41 -8.91 -10.28 -19.32
CA TRP A 41 -7.80 -11.15 -19.73
C TRP A 41 -7.85 -11.48 -21.23
N GLU A 42 -9.00 -11.92 -21.74
CA GLU A 42 -9.20 -12.29 -23.15
C GLU A 42 -8.92 -11.14 -24.11
N LYS A 43 -9.21 -9.89 -23.73
CA LYS A 43 -8.94 -8.73 -24.60
C LYS A 43 -7.45 -8.45 -24.73
N VAL A 44 -6.68 -8.65 -23.65
CA VAL A 44 -5.23 -8.44 -23.65
C VAL A 44 -4.51 -9.64 -24.27
N LYS A 45 -5.04 -10.85 -24.10
CA LYS A 45 -4.57 -12.00 -24.88
C LYS A 45 -4.70 -11.73 -26.39
N GLN A 46 -5.83 -11.19 -26.83
CA GLN A 46 -6.03 -10.83 -28.23
C GLN A 46 -5.02 -9.78 -28.73
N SER A 47 -4.56 -8.86 -27.88
CA SER A 47 -3.62 -7.83 -28.32
C SER A 47 -2.21 -8.37 -28.61
N VAL A 48 -1.84 -9.52 -28.05
CA VAL A 48 -0.52 -10.16 -28.25
C VAL A 48 -0.55 -11.32 -29.27
N GLU A 49 -1.64 -11.53 -29.99
CA GLU A 49 -1.78 -12.64 -30.97
C GLU A 49 -0.72 -12.63 -32.09
N ASN A 50 -0.19 -11.46 -32.42
CA ASN A 50 0.92 -11.29 -33.38
C ASN A 50 2.29 -11.75 -32.84
N ALA A 51 2.41 -11.98 -31.53
CA ALA A 51 3.62 -12.46 -30.87
C ALA A 51 3.26 -13.57 -29.86
N PRO A 52 2.86 -14.77 -30.32
CA PRO A 52 2.22 -15.78 -29.47
C PRO A 52 3.08 -16.28 -28.30
N GLY A 53 4.42 -16.22 -28.40
CA GLY A 53 5.31 -16.56 -27.28
C GLY A 53 5.14 -15.63 -26.08
N LEU A 54 4.68 -14.39 -26.27
CA LEU A 54 4.43 -13.46 -25.16
C LEU A 54 3.18 -13.83 -24.35
N GLU A 55 2.35 -14.77 -24.82
CA GLU A 55 1.23 -15.31 -24.03
C GLU A 55 1.74 -15.92 -22.71
N GLU A 56 2.96 -16.47 -22.69
CA GLU A 56 3.60 -17.03 -21.49
C GLU A 56 3.88 -15.97 -20.40
N LEU A 57 3.94 -14.69 -20.79
CA LEU A 57 4.15 -13.57 -19.86
C LEU A 57 2.83 -12.98 -19.34
N LEU A 58 1.68 -13.44 -19.83
CA LEU A 58 0.40 -13.04 -19.26
C LEU A 58 0.27 -13.58 -17.83
N PRO A 59 -0.27 -12.80 -16.89
CA PRO A 59 -0.58 -13.32 -15.58
C PRO A 59 -1.60 -14.46 -15.69
N PRO A 60 -1.62 -15.40 -14.74
CA PRO A 60 -2.65 -16.43 -14.67
C PRO A 60 -4.05 -15.80 -14.73
N LYS A 61 -5.00 -16.52 -15.32
CA LYS A 61 -6.40 -16.07 -15.31
C LYS A 61 -6.83 -15.82 -13.86
N GLY A 62 -7.38 -14.62 -13.64
CA GLY A 62 -7.78 -14.17 -12.32
C GLY A 62 -8.86 -15.08 -11.72
N GLY A 63 -8.84 -15.18 -10.38
CA GLY A 63 -9.79 -15.99 -9.64
C GLY A 63 -9.47 -16.03 -8.15
N THR A 64 -10.39 -16.59 -7.38
CA THR A 64 -10.18 -16.91 -5.97
C THR A 64 -9.44 -18.25 -5.86
N ASN A 65 -8.62 -18.39 -4.82
CA ASN A 65 -7.99 -19.65 -4.45
C ASN A 65 -8.57 -20.12 -3.11
N PHE A 66 -9.87 -20.37 -3.10
CA PHE A 66 -10.58 -20.85 -1.91
C PHE A 66 -10.26 -22.33 -1.68
N ILE A 67 -9.58 -22.62 -0.57
CA ILE A 67 -9.06 -23.97 -0.27
C ILE A 67 -10.08 -24.89 0.41
N TYR A 68 -11.24 -24.36 0.83
CA TYR A 68 -12.30 -25.12 1.49
C TYR A 68 -13.51 -25.35 0.57
N GLY A 69 -13.29 -25.30 -0.74
CA GLY A 69 -14.27 -25.77 -1.72
C GLY A 69 -14.61 -27.25 -1.46
N ILE A 70 -15.84 -27.64 -1.80
CA ILE A 70 -16.25 -29.05 -1.72
C ILE A 70 -15.69 -29.75 -2.95
N ASP A 71 -14.70 -30.63 -2.76
CA ASP A 71 -14.33 -31.60 -3.78
C ASP A 71 -15.29 -32.80 -3.70
N GLU A 72 -16.02 -33.04 -4.78
CA GLU A 72 -16.91 -34.19 -4.90
C GLU A 72 -16.12 -35.50 -4.71
N GLY A 73 -16.29 -36.16 -3.56
CA GLY A 73 -15.76 -37.50 -3.29
C GLY A 73 -14.68 -37.62 -2.21
N SER A 74 -14.26 -36.53 -1.56
CA SER A 74 -13.30 -36.57 -0.44
C SER A 74 -13.98 -36.47 0.94
N GLU A 75 -13.40 -37.09 1.97
CA GLU A 75 -13.84 -36.87 3.35
C GLU A 75 -13.57 -35.41 3.75
N GLN A 76 -14.60 -34.73 4.26
CA GLN A 76 -14.46 -33.35 4.69
C GLN A 76 -13.49 -33.24 5.86
N THR A 77 -12.47 -32.40 5.69
CA THR A 77 -11.55 -32.04 6.78
C THR A 77 -12.28 -31.24 7.84
N GLU A 78 -11.73 -31.22 9.06
CA GLU A 78 -12.32 -30.44 10.15
C GLU A 78 -12.32 -28.93 9.84
N GLU A 79 -11.27 -28.41 9.19
CA GLU A 79 -11.22 -27.02 8.72
C GLU A 79 -12.30 -26.70 7.67
N GLN A 80 -12.62 -27.65 6.78
CA GLN A 80 -13.74 -27.49 5.83
C GLN A 80 -15.09 -27.43 6.55
N ARG A 81 -15.30 -28.22 7.61
CA ARG A 81 -16.52 -28.17 8.42
C ARG A 81 -16.65 -26.83 9.14
N LEU A 82 -15.58 -26.34 9.75
CA LEU A 82 -15.54 -25.02 10.39
C LEU A 82 -15.81 -23.88 9.40
N SER A 83 -15.23 -23.96 8.20
CA SER A 83 -15.49 -22.99 7.12
C SER A 83 -16.97 -22.99 6.69
N ALA A 84 -17.59 -24.17 6.57
CA ALA A 84 -19.00 -24.32 6.25
C ALA A 84 -19.92 -23.80 7.39
N GLU A 85 -19.56 -24.06 8.65
CA GLU A 85 -20.27 -23.56 9.82
C GLU A 85 -20.20 -22.03 9.89
N LEU A 86 -19.01 -21.45 9.77
CA LEU A 86 -18.83 -20.00 9.74
C LEU A 86 -19.60 -19.36 8.58
N SER A 87 -19.58 -19.98 7.40
CA SER A 87 -20.40 -19.55 6.26
C SER A 87 -21.89 -19.54 6.58
N LYS A 88 -22.39 -20.56 7.28
CA LYS A 88 -23.79 -20.65 7.71
C LYS A 88 -24.12 -19.57 8.73
N MET A 89 -23.25 -19.31 9.71
CA MET A 89 -23.42 -18.26 10.72
C MET A 89 -23.49 -16.86 10.07
N VAL A 90 -22.58 -16.56 9.13
CA VAL A 90 -22.56 -15.29 8.39
C VAL A 90 -23.80 -15.12 7.51
N LYS A 91 -24.20 -16.17 6.78
CA LYS A 91 -25.43 -16.16 5.96
C LYS A 91 -26.70 -16.06 6.83
N GLY A 92 -26.68 -16.67 8.01
CA GLY A 92 -27.68 -16.54 9.07
C GLY A 92 -27.68 -15.16 9.75
N ARG A 93 -26.80 -14.25 9.32
CA ARG A 93 -26.68 -12.86 9.79
C ARG A 93 -26.37 -12.74 11.28
N GLN A 94 -25.77 -13.75 11.88
CA GLN A 94 -25.29 -13.67 13.26
C GLN A 94 -24.37 -12.46 13.45
N THR A 95 -24.38 -11.92 14.67
CA THR A 95 -23.59 -10.77 15.04
C THR A 95 -22.11 -11.16 15.14
N ALA A 96 -21.22 -10.21 14.89
CA ALA A 96 -19.79 -10.46 15.05
C ALA A 96 -19.40 -10.86 16.49
N ARG A 97 -20.17 -10.45 17.51
CA ARG A 97 -19.96 -10.88 18.90
C ARG A 97 -20.22 -12.38 19.07
N GLU A 98 -21.27 -12.91 18.45
CA GLU A 98 -21.57 -14.35 18.47
C GLU A 98 -20.48 -15.14 17.74
N LEU A 99 -19.99 -14.64 16.59
CA LEU A 99 -18.87 -15.25 15.88
C LEU A 99 -17.58 -15.25 16.72
N ILE A 100 -17.27 -14.14 17.39
CA ILE A 100 -16.10 -14.04 18.27
C ILE A 100 -16.19 -15.08 19.40
N SER A 101 -17.34 -15.18 20.08
CA SER A 101 -17.55 -16.16 21.15
C SER A 101 -17.40 -17.59 20.64
N TRP A 102 -17.99 -17.94 19.50
CA TRP A 102 -17.79 -19.26 18.87
C TRP A 102 -16.32 -19.55 18.55
N ILE A 103 -15.59 -18.57 17.99
CA ILE A 103 -14.16 -18.71 17.67
C ILE A 103 -13.31 -18.89 18.93
N GLU A 104 -13.57 -18.12 19.99
CA GLU A 104 -12.80 -18.19 21.24
C GLU A 104 -13.10 -19.46 22.04
N GLU A 105 -14.34 -19.95 22.02
CA GLU A 105 -14.79 -21.07 22.84
C GLU A 105 -14.63 -22.43 22.16
N SER A 106 -14.82 -22.50 20.84
CA SER A 106 -14.90 -23.77 20.10
C SER A 106 -13.73 -24.00 19.14
N VAL A 107 -13.28 -22.95 18.43
CA VAL A 107 -12.32 -23.09 17.33
C VAL A 107 -10.87 -22.95 17.83
N SER A 108 -10.55 -21.82 18.44
CA SER A 108 -9.19 -21.46 18.83
C SER A 108 -8.55 -22.47 19.80
N PRO A 109 -9.25 -22.95 20.86
CA PRO A 109 -8.67 -23.91 21.80
C PRO A 109 -8.34 -25.26 21.18
N THR A 110 -9.07 -25.66 20.14
CA THR A 110 -8.99 -27.00 19.53
C THR A 110 -7.98 -27.03 18.37
N HIS A 111 -7.92 -25.97 17.57
CA HIS A 111 -7.15 -25.94 16.31
C HIS A 111 -5.93 -25.03 16.34
N GLY A 112 -5.78 -24.21 17.38
CA GLY A 112 -4.70 -23.24 17.47
C GLY A 112 -4.89 -22.03 16.56
N LEU A 113 -3.98 -21.07 16.67
CA LEU A 113 -4.11 -19.76 16.04
C LEU A 113 -4.05 -19.80 14.51
N GLU A 114 -3.12 -20.56 13.94
CA GLU A 114 -2.86 -20.57 12.50
C GLU A 114 -4.06 -21.12 11.72
N SER A 115 -4.55 -22.31 12.07
CA SER A 115 -5.76 -22.89 11.48
C SER A 115 -6.99 -22.02 11.71
N THR A 116 -7.15 -21.43 12.90
CA THR A 116 -8.27 -20.51 13.20
C THR A 116 -8.25 -19.29 12.29
N LEU A 117 -7.10 -18.61 12.19
CA LEU A 117 -6.92 -17.44 11.32
C LEU A 117 -7.21 -17.84 9.87
N LYS A 118 -6.62 -18.94 9.41
CA LYS A 118 -6.77 -19.44 8.06
C LYS A 118 -8.22 -19.71 7.69
N VAL A 119 -8.96 -20.47 8.51
CA VAL A 119 -10.39 -20.73 8.32
C VAL A 119 -11.17 -19.42 8.26
N VAL A 120 -11.02 -18.55 9.27
CA VAL A 120 -11.82 -17.32 9.35
C VAL A 120 -11.56 -16.39 8.16
N VAL A 121 -10.29 -16.19 7.80
CA VAL A 121 -9.89 -15.27 6.72
C VAL A 121 -10.35 -15.79 5.36
N GLN A 122 -10.05 -17.06 5.04
CA GLN A 122 -10.49 -17.69 3.79
C GLN A 122 -12.00 -17.63 3.62
N THR A 123 -12.75 -18.03 4.64
CA THR A 123 -14.22 -18.06 4.58
C THR A 123 -14.81 -16.66 4.43
N LEU A 124 -14.35 -15.66 5.19
CA LEU A 124 -14.89 -14.30 5.07
C LEU A 124 -14.56 -13.66 3.72
N LEU A 125 -13.34 -13.88 3.20
CA LEU A 125 -12.95 -13.42 1.87
C LEU A 125 -13.77 -14.09 0.77
N ASP A 126 -14.07 -15.38 0.90
CA ASP A 126 -14.90 -16.12 -0.05
C ASP A 126 -16.34 -15.60 -0.12
N ILE A 127 -16.97 -15.37 1.04
CA ILE A 127 -18.31 -14.76 1.11
C ILE A 127 -18.33 -13.37 0.46
N GLY A 128 -17.24 -12.60 0.59
CA GLY A 128 -17.08 -11.26 0.02
C GLY A 128 -16.59 -11.21 -1.43
N SER A 129 -16.25 -12.35 -2.04
CA SER A 129 -15.44 -12.39 -3.27
C SER A 129 -16.17 -11.96 -4.55
N LYS A 130 -17.52 -11.96 -4.52
CA LYS A 130 -18.36 -11.72 -5.71
C LYS A 130 -18.15 -10.33 -6.34
N SER A 131 -17.97 -9.30 -5.52
CA SER A 131 -17.66 -7.95 -6.00
C SER A 131 -17.05 -7.10 -4.90
N PHE A 132 -16.47 -5.95 -5.27
CA PHE A 132 -15.94 -4.98 -4.30
C PHE A 132 -16.94 -4.57 -3.22
N THR A 133 -18.22 -4.40 -3.57
CA THR A 133 -19.27 -4.05 -2.60
C THR A 133 -19.52 -5.18 -1.60
N HIS A 134 -19.48 -6.45 -2.04
CA HIS A 134 -19.65 -7.59 -1.14
C HIS A 134 -18.48 -7.66 -0.15
N LEU A 135 -17.25 -7.50 -0.63
CA LEU A 135 -16.06 -7.43 0.21
C LEU A 135 -16.19 -6.33 1.27
N ILE A 136 -16.53 -5.10 0.86
CA ILE A 136 -16.71 -3.97 1.79
C ILE A 136 -17.78 -4.28 2.84
N THR A 137 -18.92 -4.83 2.42
CA THR A 137 -20.00 -5.22 3.34
C THR A 137 -19.53 -6.21 4.40
N ILE A 138 -18.72 -7.20 4.01
CA ILE A 138 -18.17 -8.17 4.95
C ILE A 138 -17.16 -7.53 5.90
N LEU A 139 -16.26 -6.67 5.40
CA LEU A 139 -15.28 -5.98 6.23
C LEU A 139 -15.94 -5.03 7.23
N GLU A 140 -16.99 -4.29 6.85
CA GLU A 140 -17.70 -3.39 7.75
C GLU A 140 -18.47 -4.15 8.85
N ARG A 141 -19.08 -5.28 8.49
CA ARG A 141 -19.91 -6.05 9.42
C ARG A 141 -19.10 -6.94 10.36
N TYR A 142 -18.07 -7.59 9.82
CA TYR A 142 -17.31 -8.63 10.50
C TYR A 142 -15.83 -8.30 10.70
N GLY A 143 -15.37 -7.10 10.33
CA GLY A 143 -13.98 -6.68 10.54
C GLY A 143 -13.51 -6.77 11.99
N GLN A 144 -14.41 -6.56 12.96
CA GLN A 144 -14.10 -6.75 14.39
C GLN A 144 -13.75 -8.20 14.75
N VAL A 145 -14.26 -9.20 14.01
CA VAL A 145 -13.87 -10.61 14.17
C VAL A 145 -12.40 -10.77 13.77
N ILE A 146 -12.01 -10.20 12.62
CA ILE A 146 -10.64 -10.21 12.13
C ILE A 146 -9.71 -9.49 13.11
N ALA A 147 -10.09 -8.29 13.55
CA ALA A 147 -9.30 -7.50 14.51
C ALA A 147 -9.08 -8.22 15.84
N LYS A 148 -10.06 -9.03 16.28
CA LYS A 148 -9.97 -9.82 17.51
C LYS A 148 -8.96 -10.97 17.40
N ILE A 149 -8.89 -11.62 16.24
CA ILE A 149 -7.92 -12.71 15.97
C ILE A 149 -6.52 -12.15 15.66
N CYS A 150 -6.45 -10.94 15.12
CA CYS A 150 -5.21 -10.28 14.70
C CYS A 150 -4.93 -8.96 15.46
N PRO A 151 -4.74 -9.01 16.80
CA PRO A 151 -4.57 -7.82 17.63
C PRO A 151 -3.25 -7.06 17.45
N ASP A 152 -2.22 -7.69 16.87
CA ASP A 152 -0.86 -7.14 16.74
C ASP A 152 -0.31 -7.29 15.32
N ASP A 153 0.81 -6.59 15.06
CA ASP A 153 1.44 -6.52 13.75
C ASP A 153 1.93 -7.87 13.21
N GLU A 154 2.26 -8.83 14.09
CA GLU A 154 2.72 -10.15 13.68
C GLU A 154 1.56 -10.99 13.16
N ARG A 155 0.45 -11.04 13.90
CA ARG A 155 -0.77 -11.71 13.45
C ARG A 155 -1.39 -11.03 12.24
N GLN A 156 -1.31 -9.70 12.16
CA GLN A 156 -1.74 -8.96 10.97
C GLN A 156 -0.88 -9.28 9.74
N ALA A 157 0.42 -9.56 9.90
CA ALA A 157 1.25 -10.04 8.80
C ALA A 157 0.82 -11.44 8.31
N MET A 158 0.47 -12.36 9.23
CA MET A 158 -0.11 -13.66 8.87
C MET A 158 -1.44 -13.52 8.13
N LEU A 159 -2.29 -12.58 8.56
CA LEU A 159 -3.53 -12.22 7.86
C LEU A 159 -3.26 -11.76 6.42
N ILE A 160 -2.26 -10.89 6.20
CA ILE A 160 -1.89 -10.43 4.85
C ILE A 160 -1.38 -11.60 4.00
N GLU A 161 -0.60 -12.51 4.58
CA GLU A 161 -0.10 -13.71 3.91
C GLU A 161 -1.24 -14.63 3.46
N GLU A 162 -2.21 -14.90 4.35
CA GLU A 162 -3.37 -15.72 4.02
C GLU A 162 -4.25 -15.07 2.94
N LEU A 163 -4.49 -13.75 3.04
CA LEU A 163 -5.17 -12.97 2.01
C LEU A 163 -4.44 -13.05 0.66
N SER A 164 -3.11 -13.01 0.69
CA SER A 164 -2.27 -13.09 -0.51
C SER A 164 -2.36 -14.47 -1.16
N SER A 165 -2.43 -15.54 -0.35
CA SER A 165 -2.69 -16.91 -0.81
C SER A 165 -4.08 -17.05 -1.45
N TYR A 166 -5.11 -16.44 -0.84
CA TYR A 166 -6.47 -16.44 -1.37
C TYR A 166 -6.58 -15.73 -2.72
N TRP A 167 -5.94 -14.57 -2.87
CA TRP A 167 -5.88 -13.80 -4.12
C TRP A 167 -4.56 -14.02 -4.88
N LYS A 168 -4.04 -15.26 -4.90
CA LYS A 168 -2.74 -15.56 -5.53
C LYS A 168 -2.66 -15.16 -7.01
N ASN A 169 -3.77 -15.38 -7.74
CA ASN A 169 -3.87 -15.11 -9.18
C ASN A 169 -4.55 -13.76 -9.48
N ASN A 170 -4.87 -12.95 -8.46
CA ASN A 170 -5.51 -11.66 -8.65
C ASN A 170 -4.79 -10.57 -7.84
N PRO A 171 -3.64 -10.07 -8.36
CA PRO A 171 -2.84 -9.06 -7.68
C PRO A 171 -3.61 -7.76 -7.41
N GLN A 172 -4.52 -7.37 -8.31
CA GLN A 172 -5.38 -6.20 -8.14
C GLN A 172 -6.31 -6.35 -6.93
N MET A 173 -7.01 -7.49 -6.82
CA MET A 173 -7.88 -7.76 -5.66
C MET A 173 -7.09 -7.85 -4.36
N ARG A 174 -5.88 -8.45 -4.40
CA ARG A 174 -4.98 -8.47 -3.24
C ARG A 174 -4.64 -7.06 -2.77
N ALA A 175 -4.14 -6.20 -3.67
CA ALA A 175 -3.78 -4.82 -3.35
C ALA A 175 -4.97 -4.00 -2.84
N ILE A 176 -6.14 -4.13 -3.47
CA ILE A 176 -7.37 -3.43 -3.04
C ILE A 176 -7.83 -3.90 -1.66
N THR A 177 -7.81 -5.21 -1.40
CA THR A 177 -8.25 -5.76 -0.10
C THR A 177 -7.35 -5.28 1.03
N ILE A 178 -6.02 -5.32 0.82
CA ILE A 178 -5.04 -4.80 1.80
C ILE A 178 -5.25 -3.30 2.04
N ASP A 179 -5.43 -2.50 0.97
CA ASP A 179 -5.68 -1.06 1.10
C ASP A 179 -6.96 -0.77 1.90
N ARG A 180 -8.03 -1.53 1.66
CA ARG A 180 -9.30 -1.38 2.40
C ARG A 180 -9.16 -1.80 3.85
N MET A 181 -8.52 -2.94 4.13
CA MET A 181 -8.26 -3.38 5.51
C MET A 181 -7.40 -2.38 6.28
N MET A 182 -6.40 -1.75 5.65
CA MET A 182 -5.66 -0.64 6.24
C MET A 182 -6.58 0.57 6.52
N GLY A 183 -7.48 0.91 5.58
CA GLY A 183 -8.45 1.99 5.76
C GLY A 183 -9.42 1.78 6.92
N TYR A 184 -9.85 0.53 7.14
CA TYR A 184 -10.69 0.13 8.28
C TYR A 184 -9.90 -0.11 9.58
N ARG A 185 -8.57 0.10 9.57
CA ARG A 185 -7.67 -0.14 10.70
C ARG A 185 -7.66 -1.60 11.19
N LEU A 186 -7.92 -2.54 10.28
CA LEU A 186 -7.79 -3.98 10.54
C LEU A 186 -6.33 -4.45 10.41
N ILE A 187 -5.55 -3.72 9.61
CA ILE A 187 -4.13 -3.99 9.36
C ILE A 187 -3.37 -2.67 9.51
N SER A 188 -2.26 -2.69 10.23
CA SER A 188 -1.38 -1.54 10.39
C SER A 188 -0.43 -1.39 9.18
N ASN A 189 0.04 -0.16 8.95
CA ASN A 189 1.06 0.09 7.92
C ASN A 189 2.40 -0.61 8.25
N VAL A 190 2.72 -0.82 9.53
CA VAL A 190 3.89 -1.57 9.99
C VAL A 190 3.75 -3.07 9.69
N ALA A 191 2.56 -3.65 9.86
CA ALA A 191 2.28 -5.03 9.48
C ALA A 191 2.44 -5.26 7.97
N ILE A 192 2.03 -4.29 7.15
CA ILE A 192 2.26 -4.32 5.70
C ILE A 192 3.77 -4.32 5.39
N VAL A 193 4.56 -3.47 6.04
CA VAL A 193 6.03 -3.51 5.90
C VAL A 193 6.56 -4.89 6.31
N ARG A 194 6.13 -5.43 7.46
CA ARG A 194 6.56 -6.76 7.92
C ARG A 194 6.29 -7.84 6.87
N TRP A 195 5.09 -7.84 6.28
CA TRP A 195 4.71 -8.79 5.23
C TRP A 195 5.50 -8.57 3.93
N VAL A 196 5.69 -7.34 3.46
CA VAL A 196 6.47 -7.05 2.24
C VAL A 196 7.90 -7.58 2.35
N PHE A 197 8.52 -7.48 3.53
CA PHE A 197 9.86 -8.01 3.81
C PHE A 197 9.84 -9.41 4.45
N SER A 198 8.81 -10.21 4.19
CA SER A 198 8.79 -11.62 4.58
C SER A 198 9.51 -12.48 3.53
N PRO A 199 9.97 -13.70 3.90
CA PRO A 199 10.66 -14.60 2.98
C PRO A 199 9.88 -14.90 1.70
N VAL A 200 8.54 -14.92 1.76
CA VAL A 200 7.71 -15.18 0.57
C VAL A 200 7.79 -14.08 -0.49
N ASN A 201 8.18 -12.85 -0.12
CA ASN A 201 8.17 -11.69 -1.01
C ASN A 201 9.57 -11.17 -1.38
N ILE A 202 10.56 -11.31 -0.48
CA ILE A 202 11.89 -10.72 -0.66
C ILE A 202 12.50 -11.15 -1.99
N ASP A 203 12.43 -12.43 -2.33
CA ASP A 203 13.01 -12.96 -3.58
C ASP A 203 12.28 -12.54 -4.85
N GLN A 204 11.19 -11.77 -4.74
CA GLN A 204 10.39 -11.34 -5.88
C GLN A 204 10.62 -9.86 -6.25
N PHE A 205 11.42 -9.11 -5.47
CA PHE A 205 11.53 -7.65 -5.61
C PHE A 205 12.03 -7.14 -6.97
N HIS A 206 12.75 -7.96 -7.73
CA HIS A 206 13.24 -7.65 -9.08
C HIS A 206 12.40 -8.22 -10.21
N ILE A 207 11.48 -9.14 -9.91
CA ILE A 207 10.65 -9.83 -10.91
C ILE A 207 9.16 -9.48 -10.81
N SER A 208 8.74 -8.77 -9.76
CA SER A 208 7.35 -8.34 -9.57
C SER A 208 7.26 -6.99 -8.87
N ASP A 209 6.36 -6.12 -9.34
CA ASP A 209 6.03 -4.86 -8.69
C ASP A 209 4.98 -5.02 -7.58
N HIS A 210 4.35 -6.18 -7.38
CA HIS A 210 3.21 -6.31 -6.43
C HIS A 210 3.55 -5.95 -4.99
N PRO A 211 4.66 -6.46 -4.39
CA PRO A 211 5.02 -6.10 -3.03
C PRO A 211 5.30 -4.59 -2.92
N TRP A 212 5.92 -4.02 -3.96
CA TRP A 212 6.24 -2.60 -4.03
C TRP A 212 5.02 -1.71 -4.23
N GLU A 213 4.03 -2.14 -5.01
CA GLU A 213 2.75 -1.46 -5.17
C GLU A 213 2.03 -1.34 -3.83
N ILE A 214 1.89 -2.46 -3.12
CA ILE A 214 1.25 -2.50 -1.80
C ILE A 214 2.00 -1.61 -0.81
N LEU A 215 3.33 -1.68 -0.80
CA LEU A 215 4.17 -0.83 0.06
C LEU A 215 3.98 0.66 -0.26
N ARG A 216 4.05 1.05 -1.54
CA ARG A 216 3.85 2.44 -1.99
C ARG A 216 2.47 2.95 -1.62
N ASN A 217 1.43 2.11 -1.74
CA ASN A 217 0.08 2.47 -1.34
C ASN A 217 0.00 2.74 0.17
N ALA A 218 0.60 1.88 1.00
CA ALA A 218 0.61 2.07 2.45
C ALA A 218 1.37 3.33 2.90
N VAL A 219 2.56 3.58 2.33
CA VAL A 219 3.35 4.78 2.64
C VAL A 219 2.62 6.04 2.14
N SER A 220 2.11 6.04 0.92
CA SER A 220 1.37 7.17 0.35
C SER A 220 0.11 7.48 1.15
N LYS A 221 -0.64 6.47 1.58
CA LYS A 221 -1.86 6.66 2.37
C LYS A 221 -1.58 7.25 3.75
N THR A 222 -0.51 6.78 4.40
CA THR A 222 -0.05 7.34 5.69
C THR A 222 0.38 8.80 5.54
N TYR A 223 1.17 9.09 4.50
CA TYR A 223 1.61 10.44 4.19
C TYR A 223 0.45 11.39 3.84
N ASN A 224 -0.46 10.96 2.96
CA ASN A 224 -1.59 11.79 2.52
C ASN A 224 -2.49 12.17 3.69
N ARG A 225 -2.70 11.27 4.67
CA ARG A 225 -3.44 11.60 5.91
C ARG A 225 -2.80 12.76 6.67
N ILE A 226 -1.47 12.82 6.75
CA ILE A 226 -0.75 13.94 7.39
C ILE A 226 -0.94 15.22 6.59
N VAL A 227 -0.80 15.16 5.26
CA VAL A 227 -0.99 16.31 4.36
C VAL A 227 -2.39 16.88 4.51
N ASP A 228 -3.42 16.03 4.53
CA ASP A 228 -4.81 16.45 4.65
C ASP A 228 -5.09 17.05 6.03
N LEU A 229 -4.60 16.44 7.12
CA LEU A 229 -4.72 17.01 8.46
C LEU A 229 -4.03 18.38 8.59
N ARG A 230 -2.84 18.55 8.00
CA ARG A 230 -2.14 19.85 7.97
C ARG A 230 -2.97 20.93 7.26
N LYS A 231 -3.60 20.58 6.12
CA LYS A 231 -4.47 21.50 5.37
C LYS A 231 -5.71 21.87 6.19
N GLU A 232 -6.37 20.88 6.80
CA GLU A 232 -7.55 21.11 7.65
C GLU A 232 -7.22 22.00 8.86
N ILE A 233 -6.11 21.73 9.57
CA ILE A 233 -5.64 22.54 10.69
C ILE A 233 -5.34 23.97 10.24
N SER A 234 -4.67 24.15 9.09
CA SER A 234 -4.40 25.49 8.57
C SER A 234 -5.67 26.27 8.23
N SER A 235 -6.72 25.60 7.76
CA SER A 235 -8.03 26.23 7.53
C SER A 235 -8.68 26.61 8.87
N LEU A 236 -8.76 25.66 9.81
CA LEU A 236 -9.37 25.86 11.12
C LEU A 236 -8.70 26.98 11.91
N LYS A 237 -7.37 27.15 11.82
CA LYS A 237 -6.66 28.26 12.46
C LYS A 237 -7.15 29.63 11.99
N LYS A 238 -7.46 29.77 10.69
CA LYS A 238 -8.04 31.01 10.14
C LYS A 238 -9.47 31.21 10.64
N ASP A 239 -10.24 30.13 10.70
CA ASP A 239 -11.62 30.16 11.19
C ASP A 239 -11.69 30.52 12.68
N VAL A 240 -10.75 30.05 13.50
CA VAL A 240 -10.62 30.43 14.92
C VAL A 240 -10.38 31.92 15.05
N ILE A 241 -9.42 32.49 14.31
CA ILE A 241 -9.12 33.94 14.37
C ILE A 241 -10.37 34.75 14.01
N SER A 242 -11.06 34.38 12.92
CA SER A 242 -12.29 35.06 12.51
C SER A 242 -13.41 34.92 13.55
N ALA A 243 -13.57 33.76 14.16
CA ALA A 243 -14.57 33.52 15.20
C ALA A 243 -14.26 34.29 16.49
N GLU A 244 -12.97 34.39 16.87
CA GLU A 244 -12.49 35.18 18.01
C GLU A 244 -12.79 36.67 17.81
N GLU A 245 -12.52 37.22 16.62
CA GLU A 245 -12.85 38.61 16.28
C GLU A 245 -14.36 38.89 16.40
N VAL A 246 -15.19 37.99 15.86
CA VAL A 246 -16.66 38.10 15.94
C VAL A 246 -17.14 38.00 17.39
N SER A 247 -16.61 37.05 18.17
CA SER A 247 -16.97 36.90 19.58
C SER A 247 -16.51 38.10 20.41
N ALA A 248 -15.32 38.64 20.15
CA ALA A 248 -14.80 39.82 20.84
C ALA A 248 -15.66 41.06 20.54
N LYS A 249 -16.04 41.26 19.27
CA LYS A 249 -16.94 42.34 18.87
C LYS A 249 -18.33 42.21 19.51
N ALA A 250 -18.93 41.01 19.45
CA ALA A 250 -20.23 40.76 20.04
C ALA A 250 -20.24 41.02 21.56
N ARG A 251 -19.15 40.66 22.25
CA ARG A 251 -18.95 40.95 23.66
C ARG A 251 -18.78 42.44 23.93
N ALA A 252 -17.96 43.14 23.15
CA ALA A 252 -17.77 44.58 23.29
C ALA A 252 -19.07 45.38 23.06
N ASP A 253 -19.87 44.99 22.06
CA ASP A 253 -21.18 45.59 21.79
C ASP A 253 -22.16 45.37 22.96
N LEU A 254 -22.14 44.18 23.59
CA LEU A 254 -22.92 43.89 24.79
C LEU A 254 -22.47 44.74 25.99
N GLU A 255 -21.16 44.76 26.28
CA GLU A 255 -20.59 45.51 27.40
C GLU A 255 -20.84 47.03 27.24
N SER A 256 -20.74 47.57 26.01
CA SER A 256 -21.07 48.97 25.73
C SER A 256 -22.55 49.27 25.96
N ALA A 257 -23.46 48.36 25.59
CA ALA A 257 -24.89 48.52 25.86
C ALA A 257 -25.19 48.45 27.37
N GLU A 258 -24.54 47.56 28.11
CA GLU A 258 -24.67 47.44 29.56
C GLU A 258 -24.13 48.68 30.30
N GLN A 259 -22.99 49.24 29.88
CA GLN A 259 -22.44 50.47 30.47
C GLN A 259 -23.34 51.69 30.25
N LYS A 260 -23.96 51.83 29.06
CA LYS A 260 -24.95 52.90 28.81
C LYS A 260 -26.17 52.80 29.73
N LEU A 261 -26.49 51.61 30.21
CA LEU A 261 -27.53 51.38 31.21
C LEU A 261 -27.09 51.78 32.63
N MET A 262 -25.79 51.83 32.93
CA MET A 262 -25.24 52.20 34.25
C MET A 262 -24.89 53.69 34.42
N LEU A 263 -24.66 54.43 33.32
CA LEU A 263 -24.05 55.78 33.32
C LEU A 263 -25.03 56.96 33.15
N VAL A 264 -26.31 56.82 33.54
CA VAL A 264 -27.28 57.93 33.44
C VAL A 264 -27.69 58.47 34.82
N ASP A 265 -27.03 59.55 35.23
CA ASP A 265 -27.41 60.62 36.19
C ASP A 265 -28.51 60.37 37.24
N GLY A 266 -28.46 59.30 38.04
CA GLY A 266 -29.16 59.21 39.33
C GLY A 266 -30.70 59.26 39.34
N GLU A 267 -31.37 59.41 38.19
CA GLU A 267 -32.84 59.38 38.05
C GLU A 267 -33.29 58.41 36.93
N PRO A 268 -34.41 57.69 37.11
CA PRO A 268 -34.79 56.60 36.23
C PRO A 268 -35.46 57.13 34.95
N THR A 269 -34.78 57.01 33.80
CA THR A 269 -35.43 57.13 32.50
C THR A 269 -35.15 55.93 31.61
N VAL A 270 -36.13 55.67 30.72
CA VAL A 270 -36.42 54.45 29.97
C VAL A 270 -35.15 53.74 29.49
N GLY A 271 -34.75 52.70 30.22
CA GLY A 271 -33.62 51.84 29.87
C GLY A 271 -33.74 51.32 28.45
N GLU A 272 -32.60 51.07 27.79
CA GLU A 272 -32.60 50.42 26.47
C GLU A 272 -33.58 49.24 26.47
N ASN A 273 -34.38 49.14 25.41
CA ASN A 273 -35.45 48.15 25.29
C ASN A 273 -34.96 46.76 25.77
N PRO A 274 -35.56 46.15 26.80
CA PRO A 274 -35.14 44.84 27.32
C PRO A 274 -35.02 43.76 26.25
N ALA A 275 -35.82 43.87 25.18
CA ALA A 275 -35.73 42.99 24.01
C ALA A 275 -34.40 43.13 23.24
N ARG A 276 -33.85 44.35 23.14
CA ARG A 276 -32.55 44.61 22.50
C ARG A 276 -31.40 44.04 23.33
N MET A 277 -31.42 44.25 24.65
CA MET A 277 -30.42 43.68 25.55
C MET A 277 -30.41 42.15 25.50
N LYS A 278 -31.60 41.52 25.55
CA LYS A 278 -31.75 40.07 25.40
C LYS A 278 -31.19 39.55 24.07
N ARG A 279 -31.37 40.30 22.97
CA ARG A 279 -30.81 39.95 21.65
C ARG A 279 -29.28 40.03 21.63
N LEU A 280 -28.69 41.10 22.16
CA LEU A 280 -27.23 41.26 22.22
C LEU A 280 -26.61 40.15 23.08
N LYS A 281 -27.21 39.85 24.24
CA LYS A 281 -26.75 38.76 25.11
C LYS A 281 -26.78 37.42 24.38
N SER A 282 -27.90 37.09 23.74
CA SER A 282 -28.02 35.85 22.96
C SER A 282 -27.06 35.80 21.77
N TYR A 283 -26.78 36.92 21.12
CA TYR A 283 -25.81 36.99 20.02
C TYR A 283 -24.38 36.77 20.52
N ALA A 284 -23.98 37.42 21.60
CA ALA A 284 -22.67 37.25 22.22
C ALA A 284 -22.46 35.81 22.71
N GLU A 285 -23.48 35.20 23.33
CA GLU A 285 -23.47 33.80 23.75
C GLU A 285 -23.26 32.85 22.55
N LYS A 286 -24.05 32.99 21.48
CA LYS A 286 -23.91 32.17 20.27
C LYS A 286 -22.56 32.37 19.56
N ALA A 287 -22.06 33.61 19.52
CA ALA A 287 -20.75 33.90 18.95
C ALA A 287 -19.64 33.20 19.75
N LYS A 288 -19.76 33.20 21.08
CA LYS A 288 -18.82 32.53 21.96
C LYS A 288 -18.89 31.01 21.86
N GLU A 289 -20.09 30.43 21.82
CA GLU A 289 -20.29 28.99 21.60
C GLU A 289 -19.66 28.53 20.29
N LYS A 290 -19.83 29.30 19.21
CA LYS A 290 -19.21 29.01 17.91
C LYS A 290 -17.68 29.08 17.97
N GLU A 291 -17.12 30.10 18.61
CA GLU A 291 -15.67 30.23 18.82
C GLU A 291 -15.12 29.00 19.57
N VAL A 292 -15.77 28.60 20.67
CA VAL A 292 -15.36 27.45 21.48
C VAL A 292 -15.44 26.16 20.66
N SER A 293 -16.54 25.93 19.93
CA SER A 293 -16.71 24.75 19.09
C SER A 293 -15.64 24.61 17.99
N ILE A 294 -15.25 25.72 17.35
CA ILE A 294 -14.18 25.71 16.34
C ILE A 294 -12.82 25.43 17.01
N ARG A 295 -12.56 26.00 18.19
CA ARG A 295 -11.31 25.76 18.95
C ARG A 295 -11.19 24.30 19.39
N GLU A 296 -12.26 23.70 19.89
CA GLU A 296 -12.29 22.27 20.26
C GLU A 296 -12.02 21.37 19.04
N ASN A 297 -12.60 21.71 17.87
CA ASN A 297 -12.33 20.96 16.64
C ASN A 297 -10.85 21.08 16.23
N LEU A 298 -10.27 22.28 16.30
CA LEU A 298 -8.84 22.49 16.04
C LEU A 298 -7.98 21.62 16.96
N GLU A 299 -8.26 21.59 18.27
CA GLU A 299 -7.52 20.77 19.25
C GLU A 299 -7.61 19.27 18.92
N VAL A 300 -8.80 18.76 18.57
CA VAL A 300 -8.99 17.36 18.15
C VAL A 300 -8.16 17.03 16.91
N LYS A 301 -8.12 17.94 15.93
CA LYS A 301 -7.34 17.76 14.69
C LYS A 301 -5.84 17.82 14.96
N GLU A 302 -5.37 18.71 15.82
CA GLU A 302 -3.97 18.78 16.24
C GLU A 302 -3.55 17.49 16.98
N ALA A 303 -4.39 16.94 17.85
CA ALA A 303 -4.16 15.64 18.49
C ALA A 303 -4.13 14.48 17.48
N LEU A 304 -5.00 14.50 16.46
CA LEU A 304 -4.98 13.52 15.37
C LEU A 304 -3.70 13.62 14.52
N LEU A 305 -3.20 14.83 14.27
CA LEU A 305 -1.95 15.06 13.56
C LEU A 305 -0.75 14.53 14.37
N GLY A 306 -0.71 14.77 15.68
CA GLY A 306 0.32 14.20 16.56
C GLY A 306 0.38 12.67 16.50
N ARG A 307 -0.79 12.00 16.57
CA ARG A 307 -0.86 10.54 16.38
C ARG A 307 -0.39 10.10 14.99
N ALA A 308 -0.78 10.82 13.93
CA ALA A 308 -0.37 10.51 12.57
C ALA A 308 1.16 10.64 12.38
N TYR A 309 1.81 11.59 13.05
CA TYR A 309 3.28 11.69 13.04
C TYR A 309 3.95 10.48 13.69
N ASN A 310 3.47 10.04 14.85
CA ASN A 310 4.03 8.87 15.52
C ASN A 310 3.83 7.59 14.67
N GLU A 311 2.66 7.42 14.06
CA GLU A 311 2.37 6.33 13.12
C GLU A 311 3.33 6.36 11.90
N ASN A 312 3.60 7.55 11.36
CA ASN A 312 4.48 7.74 10.21
C ASN A 312 5.97 7.51 10.56
N GLU A 313 6.41 7.96 11.73
CA GLU A 313 7.74 7.69 12.26
C GLU A 313 7.98 6.19 12.44
N ALA A 314 7.04 5.49 13.09
CA ALA A 314 7.10 4.03 13.27
C ALA A 314 7.17 3.31 11.91
N LEU A 315 6.36 3.74 10.95
CA LEU A 315 6.37 3.19 9.58
C LEU A 315 7.72 3.35 8.90
N PHE A 316 8.28 4.56 8.88
CA PHE A 316 9.56 4.81 8.23
C PHE A 316 10.71 4.09 8.93
N LEU A 317 10.74 4.06 10.26
CA LEU A 317 11.72 3.29 11.02
C LEU A 317 11.65 1.80 10.67
N ALA A 318 10.46 1.22 10.65
CA ALA A 318 10.26 -0.18 10.26
C ALA A 318 10.73 -0.44 8.82
N LEU A 319 10.33 0.41 7.88
CA LEU A 319 10.68 0.32 6.46
C LEU A 319 12.20 0.37 6.24
N TYR A 320 12.88 1.40 6.73
CA TYR A 320 14.32 1.56 6.51
C TYR A 320 15.15 0.55 7.28
N LYS A 321 14.69 0.10 8.46
CA LYS A 321 15.35 -1.01 9.18
C LYS A 321 15.27 -2.30 8.37
N LYS A 322 14.10 -2.62 7.79
CA LYS A 322 13.93 -3.80 6.94
C LYS A 322 14.73 -3.71 5.65
N LEU A 323 14.66 -2.59 4.93
CA LEU A 323 15.49 -2.33 3.75
C LEU A 323 16.98 -2.48 4.05
N SER A 324 17.46 -1.91 5.17
CA SER A 324 18.85 -2.02 5.57
C SER A 324 19.26 -3.48 5.87
N SER A 325 18.39 -4.24 6.54
CA SER A 325 18.66 -5.66 6.84
C SER A 325 18.83 -6.48 5.56
N VAL A 326 17.83 -6.43 4.67
CA VAL A 326 17.85 -7.26 3.44
C VAL A 326 18.95 -6.85 2.48
N LEU A 327 19.29 -5.56 2.41
CA LEU A 327 20.40 -5.09 1.59
C LEU A 327 21.75 -5.48 2.17
N LYS A 328 21.93 -5.46 3.50
CA LYS A 328 23.20 -5.90 4.13
C LYS A 328 23.48 -7.38 3.89
N GLU A 329 22.45 -8.19 3.75
CA GLU A 329 22.59 -9.63 3.48
C GLU A 329 22.99 -9.94 2.04
N ARG A 330 22.66 -9.06 1.07
CA ARG A 330 22.81 -9.32 -0.39
C ARG A 330 23.76 -8.38 -1.12
N LEU A 331 24.10 -7.23 -0.55
CA LEU A 331 25.05 -6.32 -1.17
C LEU A 331 26.45 -6.94 -1.13
N PRO A 332 27.20 -6.90 -2.25
CA PRO A 332 28.60 -7.31 -2.25
C PRO A 332 29.40 -6.43 -1.30
N GLU A 333 30.55 -6.93 -0.83
CA GLU A 333 31.43 -6.16 0.03
C GLU A 333 31.73 -4.78 -0.60
N PRO A 334 31.80 -3.68 0.19
CA PRO A 334 32.07 -2.34 -0.32
C PRO A 334 33.39 -2.19 -1.10
N SER A 335 34.27 -3.19 -0.99
CA SER A 335 35.50 -3.34 -1.75
C SER A 335 35.26 -3.69 -3.23
N LYS A 336 34.15 -4.35 -3.57
CA LYS A 336 33.84 -4.88 -4.90
C LYS A 336 32.95 -3.98 -5.75
N ALA A 337 32.04 -3.22 -5.13
CA ALA A 337 31.24 -2.20 -5.83
C ALA A 337 30.81 -1.09 -4.88
N ARG A 338 31.16 0.14 -5.22
CA ARG A 338 30.85 1.38 -4.48
C ARG A 338 29.71 2.17 -5.10
N THR A 339 29.39 1.93 -6.37
CA THR A 339 28.30 2.62 -7.08
C THR A 339 27.30 1.66 -7.73
N LEU A 340 26.07 2.12 -7.93
CA LEU A 340 25.05 1.41 -8.72
C LEU A 340 25.51 1.10 -10.16
N ARG A 341 26.49 1.85 -10.67
CA ARG A 341 27.08 1.63 -12.00
C ARG A 341 28.08 0.47 -11.96
N GLU A 342 28.87 0.39 -10.91
CA GLU A 342 29.80 -0.72 -10.66
C GLU A 342 29.05 -2.04 -10.41
N LEU A 343 27.91 -2.00 -9.69
CA LEU A 343 27.03 -3.18 -9.54
C LEU A 343 26.52 -3.74 -10.87
N LYS A 344 26.35 -2.89 -11.89
CA LYS A 344 25.94 -3.33 -13.23
C LYS A 344 27.07 -3.93 -14.07
N SER A 345 28.32 -3.77 -13.64
CA SER A 345 29.51 -4.17 -14.40
C SER A 345 30.29 -5.33 -13.76
N ILE A 346 29.89 -5.85 -12.60
CA ILE A 346 30.64 -6.88 -11.84
C ILE A 346 30.93 -8.12 -12.71
N HIS A 347 29.99 -8.57 -13.54
CA HIS A 347 30.16 -9.72 -14.42
C HIS A 347 30.74 -9.40 -15.82
N ALA A 348 30.91 -8.11 -16.17
CA ALA A 348 31.48 -7.73 -17.45
C ALA A 348 33.01 -7.98 -17.51
N ASP A 349 33.69 -7.96 -16.35
CA ASP A 349 35.14 -8.14 -16.25
C ASP A 349 35.59 -9.60 -16.04
N GLU A 350 34.75 -10.48 -15.48
CA GLU A 350 35.14 -11.89 -15.23
C GLU A 350 35.21 -12.76 -16.51
N THR A 351 34.62 -12.31 -17.63
CA THR A 351 34.63 -13.01 -18.93
C THR A 351 35.66 -12.45 -19.93
N ALA A 352 36.43 -11.43 -19.55
CA ALA A 352 37.45 -10.81 -20.40
C ALA A 352 38.86 -11.42 -20.20
N VAL A 353 38.96 -12.73 -19.98
CA VAL A 353 40.24 -13.45 -19.92
C VAL A 353 40.39 -14.34 -21.16
N GLU A 354 41.24 -13.86 -22.06
CA GLU A 354 42.00 -14.58 -23.11
C GLU A 354 41.22 -15.48 -24.08
N LEU A 355 40.87 -14.91 -25.24
CA LEU A 355 40.86 -15.67 -26.50
C LEU A 355 41.72 -14.92 -27.51
N GLU A 356 42.94 -15.44 -27.74
CA GLU A 356 43.86 -15.00 -28.78
C GLU A 356 43.19 -15.07 -30.16
N GLU A 357 43.36 -14.00 -30.94
CA GLU A 357 42.98 -13.94 -32.36
C GLU A 357 43.79 -14.95 -33.19
N PRO A 358 43.19 -15.72 -34.12
CA PRO A 358 43.90 -16.18 -35.28
C PRO A 358 43.67 -15.23 -36.47
N SER A 359 44.79 -14.67 -36.91
CA SER A 359 45.08 -13.99 -38.17
C SER A 359 44.17 -14.32 -39.35
N ALA A 360 43.66 -13.27 -39.99
CA ALA A 360 42.98 -13.30 -41.28
C ALA A 360 43.90 -13.79 -42.42
N MET A 361 43.34 -14.60 -43.31
CA MET A 361 43.74 -14.69 -44.72
C MET A 361 42.47 -14.64 -45.57
N GLU A 362 42.38 -13.61 -46.40
CA GLU A 362 41.38 -13.45 -47.46
C GLU A 362 41.61 -14.50 -48.56
N MET A 363 40.53 -15.08 -49.09
CA MET A 363 40.39 -15.35 -50.52
C MET A 363 38.92 -15.22 -50.93
N ASP A 364 38.70 -14.42 -51.97
CA ASP A 364 37.46 -14.27 -52.73
C ASP A 364 37.04 -15.59 -53.39
N ASP A 365 35.73 -15.83 -53.47
CA ASP A 365 35.13 -16.33 -54.71
C ASP A 365 33.60 -16.08 -54.74
N GLU A 366 33.15 -15.56 -55.88
CA GLU A 366 31.78 -15.18 -56.18
C GLU A 366 30.84 -16.38 -56.45
N ASN A 367 29.57 -16.15 -56.13
CA ASN A 367 28.36 -16.58 -56.86
C ASN A 367 27.63 -17.86 -56.38
N GLY A 368 26.39 -17.68 -55.92
CA GLY A 368 25.43 -18.77 -55.74
C GLY A 368 24.31 -18.45 -54.75
N ARG A 369 23.15 -17.97 -55.23
CA ARG A 369 21.92 -17.89 -54.42
C ARG A 369 21.46 -19.29 -54.02
N ALA A 370 21.45 -19.58 -52.71
CA ALA A 370 20.59 -20.58 -52.10
C ALA A 370 20.01 -20.03 -50.80
N LYS A 371 18.69 -20.12 -50.67
CA LYS A 371 17.96 -19.90 -49.41
C LYS A 371 18.32 -21.04 -48.49
N GLU A 372 18.92 -20.77 -47.34
CA GLU A 372 18.96 -21.71 -46.24
C GLU A 372 19.05 -20.98 -44.89
N SER A 373 18.35 -21.56 -43.93
CA SER A 373 18.06 -21.12 -42.58
C SER A 373 19.29 -20.63 -41.81
N HIS A 374 19.26 -19.37 -41.36
CA HIS A 374 20.11 -18.95 -40.26
C HIS A 374 19.61 -19.58 -38.96
N SER A 375 20.27 -20.65 -38.55
CA SER A 375 20.33 -21.07 -37.15
C SER A 375 20.99 -19.95 -36.34
N ASN A 376 20.17 -19.09 -35.72
CA ASN A 376 20.62 -18.06 -34.78
C ASN A 376 20.92 -18.64 -33.38
N GLY A 377 21.61 -19.80 -33.34
CA GLY A 377 21.83 -20.58 -32.12
C GLY A 377 23.00 -20.12 -31.23
N GLU A 378 23.89 -19.24 -31.72
CA GLU A 378 25.17 -18.97 -31.02
C GLU A 378 25.41 -17.50 -30.64
N LYS A 379 24.46 -16.58 -30.91
CA LYS A 379 24.63 -15.14 -30.57
C LYS A 379 23.79 -14.66 -29.38
N ALA A 380 22.94 -15.50 -28.79
CA ALA A 380 21.98 -15.08 -27.76
C ALA A 380 22.56 -15.05 -26.33
N SER A 381 23.74 -15.63 -26.08
CA SER A 381 24.30 -15.71 -24.72
C SER A 381 24.93 -14.40 -24.20
N ASP A 382 25.03 -13.35 -25.03
CA ASP A 382 25.71 -12.10 -24.67
C ASP A 382 24.74 -10.94 -24.31
N VAL A 383 23.43 -11.21 -24.26
CA VAL A 383 22.41 -10.14 -24.30
C VAL A 383 22.15 -9.46 -22.95
N TYR A 384 22.39 -10.13 -21.82
CA TYR A 384 22.21 -9.52 -20.50
C TYR A 384 23.24 -10.02 -19.48
N LYS A 385 24.17 -9.13 -19.09
CA LYS A 385 25.37 -9.46 -18.29
C LYS A 385 25.20 -9.33 -16.78
N VAL A 386 24.00 -9.00 -16.29
CA VAL A 386 23.75 -8.78 -14.86
C VAL A 386 23.10 -10.02 -14.26
N GLY A 387 23.71 -10.58 -13.22
CA GLY A 387 23.20 -11.71 -12.46
C GLY A 387 21.90 -11.39 -11.72
N GLU A 388 21.18 -12.43 -11.31
CA GLU A 388 19.88 -12.29 -10.63
C GLU A 388 19.99 -11.49 -9.32
N GLU A 389 21.00 -11.80 -8.50
CA GLU A 389 21.24 -11.14 -7.20
C GLU A 389 21.65 -9.66 -7.35
N GLU A 390 22.45 -9.36 -8.37
CA GLU A 390 22.86 -7.98 -8.70
C GLU A 390 21.65 -7.17 -9.17
N GLN A 391 20.81 -7.76 -10.03
CA GLN A 391 19.58 -7.12 -10.48
C GLN A 391 18.58 -6.93 -9.34
N TRP A 392 18.52 -7.88 -8.39
CA TRP A 392 17.79 -7.73 -7.13
C TRP A 392 18.26 -6.51 -6.34
N CYS A 393 19.57 -6.34 -6.17
CA CYS A 393 20.16 -5.21 -5.47
C CYS A 393 19.84 -3.88 -6.17
N ILE A 394 20.00 -3.84 -7.50
CA ILE A 394 19.73 -2.65 -8.32
C ILE A 394 18.25 -2.22 -8.20
N SER A 395 17.33 -3.17 -8.34
CA SER A 395 15.89 -2.90 -8.21
C SER A 395 15.55 -2.37 -6.82
N THR A 396 16.01 -3.07 -5.77
CA THR A 396 15.75 -2.69 -4.37
C THR A 396 16.32 -1.32 -4.02
N LEU A 397 17.57 -1.04 -4.40
CA LEU A 397 18.18 0.29 -4.22
C LEU A 397 17.46 1.39 -5.02
N GLY A 398 16.92 1.03 -6.19
CA GLY A 398 16.04 1.90 -6.97
C GLY A 398 14.82 2.35 -6.18
N TYR A 399 14.15 1.41 -5.48
CA TYR A 399 13.04 1.73 -4.60
C TYR A 399 13.46 2.53 -3.37
N VAL A 400 14.59 2.19 -2.73
CA VAL A 400 15.14 3.01 -1.62
C VAL A 400 15.30 4.46 -2.04
N LYS A 401 15.91 4.69 -3.21
CA LYS A 401 16.10 6.03 -3.78
C LYS A 401 14.76 6.70 -4.08
N ALA A 402 13.79 5.98 -4.64
CA ALA A 402 12.47 6.51 -4.95
C ALA A 402 11.72 6.95 -3.67
N PHE A 403 11.65 6.09 -2.65
CA PHE A 403 11.04 6.42 -1.35
C PHE A 403 11.76 7.60 -0.68
N SER A 404 13.09 7.58 -0.65
CA SER A 404 13.90 8.66 -0.04
C SER A 404 13.63 10.01 -0.71
N ARG A 405 13.53 10.02 -2.04
CA ARG A 405 13.25 11.24 -2.81
C ARG A 405 11.81 11.71 -2.64
N GLN A 406 10.84 10.78 -2.70
CA GLN A 406 9.42 11.12 -2.67
C GLN A 406 8.99 11.67 -1.30
N TYR A 407 9.55 11.14 -0.21
CA TYR A 407 9.17 11.51 1.15
C TYR A 407 10.26 12.31 1.89
N ALA A 408 11.17 12.94 1.13
CA ALA A 408 12.32 13.70 1.64
C ALA A 408 11.95 14.72 2.73
N SER A 409 10.85 15.46 2.51
CA SER A 409 10.36 16.47 3.44
C SER A 409 9.97 15.88 4.80
N GLU A 410 9.40 14.68 4.81
CA GLU A 410 8.93 14.06 6.06
C GLU A 410 10.07 13.52 6.91
N PHE A 411 11.19 13.07 6.32
CA PHE A 411 12.36 12.68 7.13
C PHE A 411 12.88 13.84 7.99
N HIS A 412 12.82 15.06 7.45
CA HIS A 412 13.20 16.25 8.19
C HIS A 412 12.22 16.54 9.33
N PHE A 413 10.91 16.41 9.09
CA PHE A 413 9.89 16.62 10.12
C PHE A 413 9.90 15.54 11.20
N VAL A 414 10.09 14.27 10.84
CA VAL A 414 10.25 13.17 11.81
C VAL A 414 11.47 13.41 12.68
N ARG A 415 12.61 13.81 12.07
CA ARG A 415 13.81 14.16 12.83
C ARG A 415 13.56 15.31 13.80
N MET A 416 12.90 16.38 13.38
CA MET A 416 12.53 17.53 14.23
C MET A 416 11.60 17.13 15.38
N HIS A 417 10.57 16.33 15.09
CA HIS A 417 9.61 15.86 16.10
C HIS A 417 10.28 14.95 17.14
N HIS A 418 11.15 14.03 16.69
CA HIS A 418 11.92 13.14 17.57
C HIS A 418 12.88 13.91 18.48
N HIS A 419 13.53 14.98 17.99
CA HIS A 419 14.37 15.82 18.85
C HIS A 419 13.55 16.60 19.88
N SER A 420 12.33 17.02 19.50
CA SER A 420 11.40 17.72 20.39
C SER A 420 10.77 16.81 21.45
N SER A 421 10.66 15.49 21.20
CA SER A 421 10.04 14.52 22.12
C SER A 421 11.04 13.66 22.91
N ALA A 422 12.22 13.36 22.36
CA ALA A 422 13.16 12.38 22.92
C ALA A 422 14.55 12.94 23.28
N GLY A 423 14.86 14.20 22.96
CA GLY A 423 16.11 14.86 23.38
C GLY A 423 17.41 14.21 22.86
N LEU A 424 17.34 13.27 21.90
CA LEU A 424 18.49 12.57 21.34
C LEU A 424 18.55 12.68 19.81
N PRO A 425 19.75 12.84 19.23
CA PRO A 425 19.88 13.02 17.79
C PRO A 425 19.72 11.71 17.01
N PHE A 426 18.86 11.77 15.99
CA PHE A 426 18.76 10.81 14.89
C PHE A 426 20.09 10.83 14.10
N GLN A 427 20.82 9.70 14.11
CA GLN A 427 22.00 9.46 13.27
C GLN A 427 21.61 8.79 11.96
#